data_AF-A0A2H0A976-F1
#
_entry.id   AF-A0A2H0A976-F1
#
_cell.length_a   1.000
_cell.length_b   1.000
_cell.length_c   1.000
_cell.angle_alpha   90.00
_cell.angle_beta   90.00
_cell.angle_gamma   90.00
#
_symmetry.space_group_name_H-M   'P 1'
#
loop_
_entity.id
_entity.type
_entity.pdbx_description
1 polymer ?
#
loop_
_entity_poly.entity_id
_entity_poly.type
_entity_poly.pdbx_seq_one_letter_code
_entity_poly.pdbx_strand_id
1 'polypeptide(L)'
;MKKTRQSGEVSSFRYTKLYELLDEFNEVPAVNYDLSDMKKLVEVTTTRYHTIERIFERAEPLIDDTQKSDANKLKTEAERLSNKLVDMLYGGGEEVSLNDLLIRRRDFDQAAKKAISSGIKALTNQSSRR
;
A
#
# COMPACT_ATOMS: atom_id res chain seq x y z
N MET A 1 10.76 -2.69 -36.25
CA MET A 1 11.34 -3.62 -35.24
C MET A 1 11.82 -2.98 -33.93
N LYS A 2 12.28 -1.70 -33.88
CA LYS A 2 12.75 -1.08 -32.61
C LYS A 2 11.66 -0.86 -31.52
N LYS A 3 10.42 -0.50 -31.90
CA LYS A 3 9.32 -0.25 -30.94
C LYS A 3 8.95 -1.49 -30.10
N THR A 4 9.00 -2.68 -30.67
CA THR A 4 8.62 -3.93 -29.98
C THR A 4 9.64 -4.32 -28.90
N ARG A 5 10.94 -4.13 -29.18
CA ARG A 5 12.03 -4.36 -28.20
C ARG A 5 11.93 -3.43 -27.00
N GLN A 6 11.75 -2.13 -27.23
CA GLN A 6 11.56 -1.16 -26.14
C GLN A 6 10.34 -1.50 -25.25
N SER A 7 9.23 -1.98 -25.83
CA SER A 7 8.08 -2.39 -25.01
C SER A 7 8.38 -3.61 -24.12
N GLY A 8 9.20 -4.56 -24.60
CA GLY A 8 9.59 -5.74 -23.82
C GLY A 8 10.54 -5.40 -22.67
N GLU A 9 11.50 -4.51 -22.91
CA GLU A 9 12.43 -4.02 -21.89
C GLU A 9 11.70 -3.27 -20.77
N VAL A 10 10.73 -2.42 -21.11
CA VAL A 10 9.90 -1.70 -20.12
C VAL A 10 9.04 -2.66 -19.30
N SER A 11 8.40 -3.66 -19.93
CA SER A 11 7.61 -4.66 -19.21
C SER A 11 8.48 -5.50 -18.26
N SER A 12 9.68 -5.90 -18.70
CA SER A 12 10.63 -6.63 -17.85
C SER A 12 11.11 -5.78 -16.67
N PHE A 13 11.41 -4.50 -16.91
CA PHE A 13 11.81 -3.58 -15.85
C PHE A 13 10.70 -3.41 -14.80
N ARG A 14 9.45 -3.16 -15.24
CA ARG A 14 8.29 -3.06 -14.34
C ARG A 14 8.11 -4.33 -13.52
N TYR A 15 8.23 -5.49 -14.17
CA TYR A 15 8.09 -6.80 -13.52
C TYR A 15 9.12 -6.99 -12.41
N THR A 16 10.41 -6.82 -12.74
CA THR A 16 11.50 -7.00 -11.77
C THR A 16 11.34 -6.05 -10.59
N LYS A 17 11.05 -4.77 -10.85
CA LYS A 17 10.89 -3.77 -9.78
C LYS A 17 9.68 -4.05 -8.89
N LEU A 18 8.57 -4.51 -9.46
CA LEU A 18 7.40 -4.88 -8.66
C LEU A 18 7.65 -6.13 -7.80
N TYR A 19 8.43 -7.09 -8.29
CA TYR A 19 8.85 -8.24 -7.48
C TYR A 19 9.73 -7.83 -6.30
N GLU A 20 10.77 -7.01 -6.54
CA GLU A 20 11.62 -6.48 -5.47
C GLU A 20 10.80 -5.74 -4.40
N LEU A 21 9.83 -4.91 -4.83
CA LEU A 21 8.93 -4.19 -3.92
C LEU A 21 7.98 -5.13 -3.17
N LEU A 22 7.53 -6.23 -3.78
CA LEU A 22 6.71 -7.23 -3.10
C LEU A 22 7.51 -8.01 -2.06
N ASP A 23 8.77 -8.29 -2.33
CA ASP A 23 9.66 -8.93 -1.36
C ASP A 23 9.91 -8.00 -0.17
N GLU A 24 10.25 -6.74 -0.42
CA GLU A 24 10.38 -5.69 0.61
C GLU A 24 9.08 -5.56 1.44
N PHE A 25 7.92 -5.64 0.80
CA PHE A 25 6.61 -5.63 1.46
C PHE A 25 6.46 -6.80 2.44
N ASN A 26 6.87 -8.00 2.03
CA ASN A 26 6.71 -9.22 2.81
C ASN A 26 7.68 -9.30 4.00
N GLU A 27 8.80 -8.56 3.95
CA GLU A 27 9.74 -8.44 5.07
C GLU A 27 9.21 -7.54 6.20
N VAL A 28 8.22 -6.69 5.93
CA VAL A 28 7.63 -5.82 6.96
C VAL A 28 6.91 -6.67 8.01
N PRO A 29 7.26 -6.56 9.31
CA PRO A 29 6.66 -7.37 10.36
C PRO A 29 5.14 -7.19 10.45
N ALA A 30 4.42 -8.31 10.56
CA ALA A 30 2.97 -8.29 10.78
C ALA A 30 2.64 -7.68 12.15
N VAL A 31 1.51 -6.99 12.24
CA VAL A 31 1.00 -6.47 13.51
C VAL A 31 0.23 -7.57 14.22
N ASN A 32 0.56 -7.81 15.49
CA ASN A 32 -0.29 -8.56 16.39
C ASN A 32 -1.34 -7.62 17.00
N TYR A 33 -2.61 -7.84 16.70
CA TYR A 33 -3.72 -7.04 17.20
C TYR A 33 -4.23 -7.48 18.59
N ASP A 34 -3.73 -8.61 19.11
CA ASP A 34 -4.05 -9.13 20.45
C ASP A 34 -3.22 -8.45 21.56
N LEU A 35 -2.52 -7.36 21.26
CA LEU A 35 -1.73 -6.61 22.23
C LEU A 35 -2.66 -5.93 23.26
N SER A 36 -2.53 -6.31 24.53
CA SER A 36 -3.21 -5.66 25.65
C SER A 36 -2.78 -4.20 25.86
N ASP A 37 -1.64 -3.81 25.29
CA ASP A 37 -1.11 -2.44 25.33
C ASP A 37 -1.50 -1.67 24.06
N MET A 38 -2.56 -0.86 24.19
CA MET A 38 -3.07 -0.01 23.11
C MET A 38 -2.05 1.01 22.59
N LYS A 39 -1.18 1.55 23.46
CA LYS A 39 -0.18 2.53 23.01
C LYS A 39 0.82 1.88 22.07
N LYS A 40 1.32 0.70 22.47
CA LYS A 40 2.24 -0.08 21.65
C LYS A 40 1.56 -0.53 20.34
N LEU A 41 0.29 -0.92 20.37
CA LEU A 41 -0.47 -1.29 19.17
C LEU A 41 -0.56 -0.12 18.18
N VAL A 42 -0.87 1.09 18.65
CA VAL A 42 -0.92 2.29 17.81
C VAL A 42 0.45 2.62 17.22
N GLU A 43 1.53 2.49 17.98
CA GLU A 43 2.89 2.73 17.50
C GLU A 43 3.26 1.75 16.37
N VAL A 44 3.14 0.44 16.60
CA VAL A 44 3.53 -0.56 15.60
C VAL A 44 2.66 -0.51 14.35
N THR A 45 1.36 -0.25 14.48
CA THR A 45 0.45 -0.08 13.32
C THR A 45 0.78 1.17 12.52
N THR A 46 1.16 2.26 13.18
CA THR A 46 1.58 3.51 12.51
C THR A 46 2.89 3.29 11.76
N THR A 47 3.88 2.66 12.40
CA THR A 47 5.16 2.35 11.75
C THR A 47 4.96 1.45 10.54
N ARG A 48 4.18 0.37 10.67
CA ARG A 48 3.87 -0.53 9.55
C ARG A 48 3.18 0.23 8.41
N TYR A 49 2.16 1.04 8.73
CA TYR A 49 1.43 1.82 7.74
C TYR A 49 2.38 2.68 6.90
N HIS A 50 3.26 3.46 7.51
CA HIS A 50 4.18 4.34 6.78
C HIS A 50 5.24 3.58 5.98
N THR A 51 5.70 2.42 6.46
CA THR A 51 6.61 1.58 5.67
C THR A 51 5.91 1.06 4.42
N ILE A 52 4.69 0.52 4.57
CA ILE A 52 3.89 0.01 3.45
C ILE A 52 3.52 1.12 2.46
N GLU A 53 3.16 2.30 2.96
CA GLU A 53 2.88 3.49 2.17
C GLU A 53 4.05 3.84 1.24
N ARG A 54 5.28 3.90 1.75
CA ARG A 54 6.47 4.20 0.94
C ARG A 54 6.76 3.14 -0.12
N ILE A 55 6.58 1.86 0.21
CA ILE A 55 6.72 0.76 -0.75
C ILE A 55 5.69 0.91 -1.85
N PHE A 56 4.45 1.22 -1.48
CA PHE A 56 3.36 1.37 -2.41
C PHE A 56 3.53 2.59 -3.32
N GLU A 57 3.95 3.75 -2.82
CA GLU A 57 4.26 4.95 -3.62
C GLU A 57 5.32 4.68 -4.69
N ARG A 58 6.32 3.83 -4.38
CA ARG A 58 7.32 3.37 -5.36
C ARG A 58 6.73 2.41 -6.40
N ALA A 59 5.69 1.66 -6.04
CA ALA A 59 4.99 0.74 -6.94
C ALA A 59 3.95 1.44 -7.82
N GLU A 60 3.32 2.52 -7.36
CA GLU A 60 2.27 3.27 -8.07
C GLU A 60 2.56 3.62 -9.54
N PRO A 61 3.76 4.11 -9.91
CA PRO A 61 4.08 4.41 -11.32
C PRO A 61 4.30 3.15 -12.17
N LEU A 62 4.41 1.98 -11.55
CA LEU A 62 4.69 0.71 -12.21
C LEU A 62 3.44 -0.15 -12.40
N ILE A 63 2.31 0.22 -11.81
CA ILE A 63 1.02 -0.50 -11.89
C ILE A 63 -0.06 0.35 -12.56
N ASP A 64 -1.03 -0.32 -13.16
CA ASP A 64 -2.10 0.35 -13.91
C ASP A 64 -3.12 0.96 -12.92
N ASP A 65 -3.82 2.03 -13.34
CA ASP A 65 -4.71 2.80 -12.46
C ASP A 65 -5.84 1.94 -11.84
N THR A 66 -6.34 0.98 -12.61
CA THR A 66 -7.38 0.04 -12.16
C THR A 66 -6.90 -0.86 -11.01
N GLN A 67 -5.60 -1.12 -10.93
CA GLN A 67 -5.00 -1.98 -9.91
C GLN A 67 -4.76 -1.22 -8.60
N LYS A 68 -4.52 0.09 -8.66
CA LYS A 68 -4.16 0.93 -7.51
C LYS A 68 -5.31 1.74 -6.92
N SER A 69 -6.43 1.86 -7.64
CA SER A 69 -7.56 2.72 -7.23
C SER A 69 -8.05 2.47 -5.79
N ASP A 70 -8.24 1.20 -5.40
CA ASP A 70 -8.73 0.87 -4.05
C ASP A 70 -7.72 1.21 -2.97
N ALA A 71 -6.43 0.92 -3.20
CA ALA A 71 -5.36 1.28 -2.27
C ALA A 71 -5.26 2.80 -2.10
N ASN A 72 -5.38 3.58 -3.18
CA ASN A 72 -5.33 5.04 -3.13
C ASN A 72 -6.50 5.65 -2.34
N LYS A 73 -7.71 5.09 -2.51
CA LYS A 73 -8.87 5.49 -1.70
C LYS A 73 -8.63 5.22 -0.22
N LEU A 74 -8.17 4.02 0.13
CA LEU A 74 -7.94 3.63 1.52
C LEU A 74 -6.81 4.44 2.17
N LYS A 75 -5.73 4.74 1.43
CA LYS A 75 -4.66 5.65 1.86
C LYS A 75 -5.23 7.03 2.20
N THR A 76 -5.99 7.62 1.27
CA THR A 76 -6.61 8.95 1.44
C THR A 76 -7.56 8.96 2.66
N GLU A 77 -8.34 7.90 2.84
CA GLU A 77 -9.24 7.77 3.99
C GLU A 77 -8.48 7.66 5.31
N ALA A 78 -7.39 6.88 5.34
CA ALA A 78 -6.53 6.74 6.52
C ALA A 78 -5.84 8.06 6.88
N GLU A 79 -5.30 8.79 5.91
CA GLU A 79 -4.73 10.14 6.10
C GLU A 79 -5.77 11.12 6.64
N ARG A 80 -6.98 11.13 6.06
CA ARG A 80 -8.08 11.98 6.51
C ARG A 80 -8.45 11.68 7.96
N LEU A 81 -8.57 10.40 8.34
CA LEU A 81 -8.85 10.01 9.72
C LEU A 81 -7.71 10.39 10.68
N SER A 82 -6.46 10.23 10.24
CA SER A 82 -5.28 10.63 11.01
C SER A 82 -5.28 12.14 11.28
N ASN A 83 -5.57 12.95 10.27
CA ASN A 83 -5.64 14.41 10.41
C ASN A 83 -6.78 14.81 11.36
N LYS A 84 -7.97 14.22 11.22
CA LYS A 84 -9.07 14.50 12.15
C LYS A 84 -8.74 14.10 13.59
N LEU A 85 -8.00 13.01 13.82
CA LEU A 85 -7.53 12.62 15.15
C LEU A 85 -6.56 13.66 15.75
N VAL A 86 -5.66 14.21 14.93
CA VAL A 86 -4.78 15.32 15.36
C VAL A 86 -5.62 16.55 15.70
N ASP A 87 -6.59 16.92 14.87
CA ASP A 87 -7.48 18.05 15.13
C ASP A 87 -8.33 17.87 16.39
N MET A 88 -8.75 16.65 16.71
CA MET A 88 -9.41 16.35 17.99
C MET A 88 -8.47 16.57 19.18
N LEU A 89 -7.25 16.06 19.10
CA LEU A 89 -6.27 16.12 20.20
C LEU A 89 -5.78 17.54 20.49
N TYR A 90 -5.66 18.38 19.47
CA TYR A 90 -5.02 19.71 19.58
C TYR A 90 -5.93 20.89 19.23
N GLY A 91 -7.03 20.66 18.51
CA GLY A 91 -7.92 21.70 17.98
C GLY A 91 -9.36 21.62 18.47
N GLY A 92 -9.72 20.65 19.30
CA GLY A 92 -11.10 20.45 19.78
C GLY A 92 -12.07 19.99 18.69
N GLY A 93 -11.56 19.31 17.65
CA GLY A 93 -12.34 18.77 16.54
C GLY A 93 -13.30 17.63 16.93
N GLU A 94 -14.10 17.19 15.95
CA GLU A 94 -15.08 16.11 16.10
C GLU A 94 -14.46 14.80 16.60
N GLU A 95 -15.25 14.00 17.31
CA GLU A 95 -14.85 12.66 17.75
C GLU A 95 -14.62 11.73 16.55
N VAL A 96 -13.51 11.00 16.60
CA VAL A 96 -13.03 10.07 15.57
C VAL A 96 -12.63 8.79 16.26
N SER A 97 -13.17 7.68 15.77
CA SER A 97 -12.82 6.36 16.26
C SER A 97 -11.39 6.01 15.88
N LEU A 98 -10.52 5.82 16.89
CA LEU A 98 -9.18 5.24 16.69
C LEU A 98 -9.26 3.87 16.01
N ASN A 99 -10.29 3.07 16.34
CA ASN A 99 -10.50 1.78 15.72
C ASN A 99 -10.72 1.90 14.20
N ASP A 100 -11.45 2.92 13.75
CA ASP A 100 -11.70 3.16 12.32
C ASP A 100 -10.39 3.48 11.60
N LEU A 101 -9.51 4.28 12.20
CA LEU A 101 -8.18 4.55 11.64
C LEU A 101 -7.37 3.24 11.52
N LEU A 102 -7.35 2.42 12.58
CA LEU A 102 -6.60 1.16 12.58
C LEU A 102 -7.13 0.18 11.52
N ILE A 103 -8.45 0.11 11.34
CA ILE A 103 -9.10 -0.69 10.29
C ILE A 103 -8.70 -0.18 8.91
N ARG A 104 -8.77 1.14 8.65
CA ARG A 104 -8.41 1.69 7.33
C ARG A 104 -6.95 1.47 6.97
N ARG A 105 -6.04 1.56 7.94
CA ARG A 105 -4.61 1.26 7.73
C ARG A 105 -4.37 -0.21 7.40
N ARG A 106 -5.07 -1.13 8.08
CA ARG A 106 -5.02 -2.58 7.78
C ARG A 106 -5.58 -2.87 6.38
N ASP A 107 -6.70 -2.25 6.02
CA ASP A 107 -7.34 -2.48 4.74
C ASP A 107 -6.48 -1.91 3.60
N PHE A 108 -5.82 -0.76 3.83
CA PHE A 108 -4.80 -0.22 2.91
C PHE A 108 -3.64 -1.19 2.70
N ASP A 109 -3.07 -1.78 3.77
CA ASP A 109 -2.00 -2.78 3.68
C ASP A 109 -2.40 -3.96 2.76
N GLN A 110 -3.59 -4.52 2.97
CA GLN A 110 -4.12 -5.59 2.12
C GLN A 110 -4.32 -5.16 0.67
N ALA A 111 -4.88 -3.97 0.45
CA ALA A 111 -5.12 -3.43 -0.89
C ALA A 111 -3.82 -3.12 -1.64
N ALA A 112 -2.82 -2.55 -0.97
CA ALA A 112 -1.50 -2.26 -1.52
C ALA A 112 -0.80 -3.56 -1.97
N LYS A 113 -0.80 -4.60 -1.12
CA LYS A 113 -0.24 -5.91 -1.47
C LYS A 113 -0.93 -6.51 -2.69
N LYS A 114 -2.27 -6.45 -2.73
CA LYS A 114 -3.08 -6.95 -3.84
C LYS A 114 -2.77 -6.19 -5.13
N ALA A 115 -2.62 -4.87 -5.06
CA ALA A 115 -2.30 -4.02 -6.19
C ALA A 115 -0.95 -4.42 -6.82
N ILE A 116 0.11 -4.49 -6.02
CA ILE A 116 1.46 -4.92 -6.46
C ILE A 116 1.41 -6.32 -7.07
N SER A 117 0.77 -7.27 -6.38
CA SER A 117 0.64 -8.66 -6.84
C SER A 117 -0.15 -8.77 -8.16
N SER A 118 -1.18 -7.94 -8.33
CA SER A 118 -1.96 -7.90 -9.57
C SER A 118 -1.18 -7.28 -10.73
N GLY A 119 -0.36 -6.26 -10.47
CA GLY A 119 0.56 -5.66 -11.43
C GLY A 119 1.54 -6.69 -11.98
N ILE A 120 2.15 -7.47 -11.09
CA ILE A 120 3.00 -8.60 -11.46
C ILE A 120 2.25 -9.59 -12.37
N LYS A 121 1.07 -10.07 -11.95
CA LYS A 121 0.28 -11.04 -12.72
C LYS A 121 -0.08 -10.52 -14.12
N ALA A 122 -0.44 -9.25 -14.23
CA ALA A 122 -0.76 -8.63 -15.52
C ALA A 122 0.44 -8.66 -16.47
N LEU A 123 1.65 -8.36 -15.97
CA LEU A 123 2.88 -8.39 -16.75
C LEU A 123 3.29 -9.81 -17.16
N THR A 124 3.11 -10.81 -16.30
CA THR A 124 3.35 -12.24 -16.61
C THR A 124 2.40 -12.77 -17.70
N ASN A 125 1.13 -12.36 -17.66
CA ASN A 125 0.14 -12.78 -18.65
C ASN A 125 0.37 -12.10 -20.01
N GLN A 126 0.95 -10.90 -20.02
CA GLN A 126 1.33 -10.20 -21.26
C GLN A 126 2.56 -10.83 -21.92
N SER A 127 3.53 -11.35 -21.14
CA SER A 127 4.69 -12.05 -21.70
C SER A 127 4.35 -13.43 -22.27
N SER A 128 3.33 -14.11 -21.75
CA SER A 128 2.88 -15.43 -22.24
C SER A 128 2.02 -15.39 -23.51
N ARG A 129 1.53 -14.20 -23.92
CA ARG A 129 0.69 -14.01 -25.12
C ARG A 129 1.46 -13.49 -26.34
N ARG A 130 2.78 -13.34 -26.25
CA ARG A 130 3.69 -12.96 -27.35
C ARG A 130 4.43 -14.17 -27.86
#